data_AF-A0A537YA19-F1
#
_entry.id   AF-A0A537YA19-F1
#
_cell.length_a   1.000
_cell.length_b   1.000
_cell.length_c   1.000
_cell.angle_alpha   90.00
_cell.angle_beta   90.00
_cell.angle_gamma   90.00
#
_symmetry.space_group_name_H-M   'P 1'
#
loop_
_entity.id
_entity.type
_entity.pdbx_description
1 polymer ?
#
loop_
_entity_poly.entity_id
_entity_poly.type
_entity_poly.pdbx_seq_one_letter_code
_entity_poly.pdbx_strand_id
1 'polypeptide(L)'
;DGALGKMVAELKAQNKLSSTEIIVTAKHGQSPIDPSKLAKIGHAETKVVTNAGVAIAQTTDDDISLMWLQNQSQVTTAVNALLADQAGANTARVQYVLSGQALADRFNSPLVDPRTPDLIVQPIPGTIYSGSVAKVAEHGGFSTDDTHVALIVVNGARLTGGSHVNGGGNVVDDRVTTEQVALTVLAALGLNPGKLDAVRIEHTQVLPGFNS
;
A
#
# COMPACT_ATOMS: atom_id res chain seq x y z
N ASP A 1 -10.12 -14.32 -16.40
CA ASP A 1 -10.38 -14.75 -15.03
C ASP A 1 -11.74 -15.45 -14.96
N GLY A 2 -11.83 -16.63 -14.30
CA GLY A 2 -13.07 -17.42 -14.27
C GLY A 2 -14.05 -17.03 -13.16
N ALA A 3 -13.57 -16.44 -12.06
CA ALA A 3 -14.42 -16.04 -10.93
C ALA A 3 -15.19 -14.76 -11.26
N LEU A 4 -14.52 -13.77 -11.85
CA LEU A 4 -15.16 -12.55 -12.36
C LEU A 4 -16.23 -12.87 -13.40
N GLY A 5 -15.95 -13.82 -14.31
CA GLY A 5 -16.92 -14.28 -15.30
C GLY A 5 -18.18 -14.86 -14.67
N LYS A 6 -18.04 -15.68 -13.62
CA LYS A 6 -19.19 -16.24 -12.87
C LYS A 6 -20.01 -15.15 -12.17
N MET A 7 -19.36 -14.17 -11.53
CA MET A 7 -20.03 -13.04 -10.89
C MET A 7 -20.88 -12.25 -11.90
N VAL A 8 -20.29 -11.90 -13.05
CA VAL A 8 -20.99 -11.16 -14.11
C VAL A 8 -22.14 -11.99 -14.72
N ALA A 9 -21.93 -13.29 -14.92
CA ALA A 9 -22.97 -14.19 -15.42
C ALA A 9 -24.17 -14.27 -14.46
N GLU A 10 -23.94 -14.35 -13.15
CA GLU A 10 -25.01 -14.37 -12.15
C GLU A 10 -25.77 -13.04 -12.12
N LEU A 11 -25.07 -11.90 -12.14
CA LEU A 11 -25.71 -10.58 -12.25
C LEU A 11 -26.60 -10.47 -13.49
N LYS A 12 -26.18 -11.09 -14.61
CA LYS A 12 -26.98 -11.15 -15.83
C LYS A 12 -28.21 -12.04 -15.67
N ALA A 13 -28.05 -13.24 -15.11
CA ALA A 13 -29.14 -14.18 -14.88
C ALA A 13 -30.24 -13.60 -13.98
N GLN A 14 -29.85 -12.78 -13.00
CA GLN A 14 -30.76 -12.10 -12.07
C GLN A 14 -31.33 -10.78 -12.62
N ASN A 15 -31.04 -10.41 -13.88
CA ASN A 15 -31.41 -9.13 -14.48
C ASN A 15 -30.94 -7.91 -13.66
N LYS A 16 -29.79 -8.02 -12.98
CA LYS A 16 -29.20 -6.94 -12.16
C LYS A 16 -28.04 -6.24 -12.84
N LEU A 17 -27.39 -6.90 -13.81
CA LEU A 17 -26.17 -6.40 -14.45
C LEU A 17 -26.29 -4.96 -14.97
N SER A 18 -27.39 -4.59 -15.65
CA SER A 18 -27.55 -3.24 -16.20
C SER A 18 -27.66 -2.13 -15.14
N SER A 19 -27.96 -2.49 -13.90
CA SER A 19 -28.11 -1.56 -12.76
C SER A 19 -26.95 -1.64 -11.77
N THR A 20 -25.86 -2.32 -12.13
CA THR A 20 -24.72 -2.54 -11.24
C THR A 20 -23.49 -1.81 -11.74
N GLU A 21 -22.88 -1.02 -10.88
CA GLU A 21 -21.51 -0.53 -11.06
C GLU A 21 -20.54 -1.57 -10.47
N ILE A 22 -19.52 -1.94 -11.24
CA ILE A 22 -18.53 -2.94 -10.84
C ILE A 22 -17.18 -2.25 -10.73
N ILE A 23 -16.64 -2.20 -9.52
CA ILE A 23 -15.28 -1.70 -9.25
C ILE A 23 -14.42 -2.89 -8.82
N VAL A 24 -13.37 -3.18 -9.56
CA VAL A 24 -12.40 -4.24 -9.26
C VAL A 24 -11.05 -3.60 -8.95
N THR A 25 -10.51 -3.90 -7.77
CA THR A 25 -9.18 -3.47 -7.34
C THR A 25 -8.60 -4.44 -6.31
N ALA A 26 -7.43 -4.12 -5.76
CA ALA A 26 -6.78 -4.88 -4.71
C ALA A 26 -6.45 -3.98 -3.52
N LYS A 27 -6.29 -4.56 -2.33
CA LYS A 27 -5.84 -3.82 -1.14
C LYS A 27 -4.37 -3.39 -1.20
N HIS A 28 -3.55 -4.20 -1.87
CA HIS A 28 -2.12 -3.99 -2.11
C HIS A 28 -1.65 -5.02 -3.16
N GLY A 29 -0.47 -4.79 -3.70
CA GLY A 29 0.28 -5.74 -4.52
C GLY A 29 1.13 -6.70 -3.69
N GLN A 30 2.28 -7.06 -4.24
CA GLN A 30 3.29 -7.97 -3.66
C GLN A 30 4.68 -7.54 -4.14
N SER A 31 5.64 -7.45 -3.24
CA SER A 31 7.02 -7.03 -3.48
C SER A 31 8.03 -8.13 -3.12
N PRO A 32 9.00 -8.46 -3.98
CA PRO A 32 9.07 -8.07 -5.39
C PRO A 32 8.07 -8.81 -6.28
N ILE A 33 7.63 -8.17 -7.36
CA ILE A 33 6.95 -8.85 -8.48
C ILE A 33 7.96 -9.67 -9.29
N ASP A 34 9.17 -9.16 -9.49
CA ASP A 34 10.25 -9.82 -10.22
C ASP A 34 11.08 -10.71 -9.27
N PRO A 35 10.93 -12.05 -9.33
CA PRO A 35 11.62 -12.94 -8.40
C PRO A 35 13.14 -12.90 -8.53
N SER A 36 13.68 -12.43 -9.67
CA SER A 36 15.13 -12.30 -9.86
C SER A 36 15.75 -11.19 -8.99
N LYS A 37 14.93 -10.25 -8.51
CA LYS A 37 15.35 -9.17 -7.60
C LYS A 37 15.27 -9.56 -6.13
N LEU A 38 14.70 -10.72 -5.80
CA LEU A 38 14.45 -11.16 -4.43
C LEU A 38 15.75 -11.28 -3.62
N ALA A 39 15.90 -10.42 -2.62
CA ALA A 39 16.95 -10.49 -1.62
C ALA A 39 16.32 -10.75 -0.24
N LYS A 40 16.71 -11.85 0.39
CA LYS A 40 16.29 -12.20 1.76
C LYS A 40 17.46 -12.02 2.69
N ILE A 41 17.39 -11.01 3.55
CA ILE A 41 18.54 -10.59 4.37
C ILE A 41 18.34 -10.83 5.87
N GLY A 42 17.27 -11.52 6.26
CA GLY A 42 16.89 -11.65 7.66
C GLY A 42 16.58 -10.28 8.27
N HIS A 43 16.85 -10.16 9.57
CA HIS A 43 16.58 -8.94 10.36
C HIS A 43 17.86 -8.11 10.52
N ALA A 44 18.48 -7.73 9.40
CA ALA A 44 19.77 -7.02 9.37
C ALA A 44 19.65 -5.58 9.89
N GLU A 45 18.57 -4.90 9.57
CA GLU A 45 18.19 -3.57 10.07
C GLU A 45 18.09 -3.54 11.61
N THR A 46 17.45 -4.54 12.21
CA THR A 46 17.38 -4.71 13.67
C THR A 46 18.79 -4.90 14.27
N LYS A 47 19.66 -5.65 13.60
CA LYS A 47 21.06 -5.83 14.04
C LYS A 47 21.86 -4.54 13.96
N VAL A 48 21.69 -3.74 12.91
CA VAL A 48 22.36 -2.44 12.77
C VAL A 48 21.99 -1.52 13.95
N VAL A 49 20.70 -1.42 14.26
CA VAL A 49 20.21 -0.55 15.36
C VAL A 49 20.69 -1.05 16.72
N THR A 50 20.60 -2.36 16.99
CA THR A 50 21.02 -2.93 18.28
C THR A 50 22.54 -2.90 18.48
N ASN A 51 23.34 -3.08 17.43
CA ASN A 51 24.80 -2.93 17.49
C ASN A 51 25.25 -1.49 17.78
N ALA A 52 24.42 -0.49 17.47
CA ALA A 52 24.64 0.89 17.85
C ALA A 52 24.27 1.19 19.32
N GLY A 53 23.90 0.18 20.10
CA GLY A 53 23.53 0.31 21.51
C GLY A 53 22.12 0.87 21.73
N VAL A 54 21.25 0.81 20.71
CA VAL A 54 19.84 1.24 20.83
C VAL A 54 18.96 0.02 21.08
N ALA A 55 18.25 0.02 22.20
CA ALA A 55 17.32 -1.05 22.55
C ALA A 55 15.97 -0.82 21.87
N ILE A 56 15.44 -1.88 21.24
CA ILE A 56 14.16 -1.88 20.54
C ILE A 56 13.12 -2.58 21.43
N ALA A 57 11.97 -1.93 21.64
CA ALA A 57 10.85 -2.47 22.39
C ALA A 57 10.03 -3.43 21.53
N GLN A 58 9.80 -3.09 20.27
CA GLN A 58 9.10 -3.92 19.30
C GLN A 58 9.57 -3.63 17.88
N THR A 59 9.67 -4.68 17.06
CA THR A 59 9.84 -4.58 15.61
C THR A 59 8.71 -5.32 14.93
N THR A 60 8.20 -4.78 13.83
CA THR A 60 7.39 -5.52 12.86
C THR A 60 8.03 -5.33 11.51
N ASP A 61 8.53 -6.41 10.92
CA ASP A 61 9.26 -6.37 9.66
C ASP A 61 8.84 -7.47 8.69
N ASP A 62 9.08 -7.20 7.40
CA ASP A 62 9.11 -8.16 6.30
C ASP A 62 9.38 -7.34 5.02
N ASP A 63 8.40 -6.60 4.51
CA ASP A 63 8.58 -5.74 3.32
C ASP A 63 9.18 -4.34 3.66
N ILE A 64 8.82 -3.83 4.84
CA ILE A 64 9.45 -2.69 5.52
C ILE A 64 9.66 -3.07 6.98
N SER A 65 10.48 -2.32 7.73
CA SER A 65 10.64 -2.51 9.17
C SER A 65 10.09 -1.32 9.94
N LEU A 66 9.12 -1.56 10.83
CA LEU A 66 8.57 -0.60 11.78
C LEU A 66 9.21 -0.87 13.13
N MET A 67 9.84 0.14 13.74
CA MET A 67 10.56 -0.02 15.01
C MET A 67 10.06 0.95 16.07
N TRP A 68 9.71 0.40 17.24
CA TRP A 68 9.45 1.12 18.48
C TRP A 68 10.64 0.93 19.41
N LEU A 69 11.30 2.00 19.81
CA LEU A 69 12.48 2.00 20.66
C LEU A 69 12.07 1.95 22.13
N GLN A 70 12.89 1.33 22.99
CA GLN A 70 12.67 1.42 24.44
C GLN A 70 12.87 2.84 24.97
N ASN A 71 13.70 3.64 24.28
CA ASN A 71 13.95 5.03 24.60
C ASN A 71 13.91 5.87 23.31
N GLN A 72 12.81 6.60 23.09
CA GLN A 72 12.59 7.41 21.89
C GLN A 72 13.66 8.50 21.69
N SER A 73 14.34 8.96 22.75
CA SER A 73 15.44 9.93 22.61
C SER A 73 16.63 9.38 21.82
N GLN A 74 16.72 8.05 21.63
CA GLN A 74 17.76 7.39 20.84
C GLN A 74 17.41 7.27 19.34
N VAL A 75 16.27 7.81 18.87
CA VAL A 75 15.87 7.71 17.46
C VAL A 75 16.95 8.26 16.52
N THR A 76 17.60 9.37 16.88
CA THR A 76 18.71 9.93 16.10
C THR A 76 19.90 8.98 16.01
N THR A 77 20.23 8.27 17.10
CA THR A 77 21.30 7.28 17.11
C THR A 77 20.97 6.09 16.21
N ALA A 78 19.73 5.58 16.28
CA ALA A 78 19.27 4.48 15.43
C ALA A 78 19.30 4.86 13.94
N VAL A 79 18.76 6.03 13.60
CA VAL A 79 18.75 6.56 12.23
C VAL A 79 20.18 6.75 11.72
N ASN A 80 21.07 7.36 12.50
CA ASN A 80 22.45 7.55 12.09
C ASN A 80 23.19 6.22 11.86
N ALA A 81 22.91 5.19 12.65
CA ALA A 81 23.49 3.87 12.44
C ALA A 81 23.02 3.25 11.12
N LEU A 82 21.73 3.34 10.82
CA LEU A 82 21.16 2.85 9.55
C LEU A 82 21.70 3.63 8.34
N LEU A 83 21.83 4.96 8.43
CA LEU A 83 22.40 5.78 7.37
C LEU A 83 23.90 5.54 7.19
N ALA A 84 24.64 5.25 8.26
CA ALA A 84 26.04 4.88 8.18
C ALA A 84 26.23 3.50 7.53
N ASP A 85 25.39 2.51 7.87
CA ASP A 85 25.35 1.23 7.15
C ASP A 85 25.02 1.45 5.68
N GLN A 86 23.98 2.25 5.38
CA GLN A 86 23.56 2.60 4.03
C GLN A 86 24.68 3.21 3.19
N ALA A 87 25.47 4.13 3.76
CA ALA A 87 26.58 4.78 3.07
C ALA A 87 27.81 3.86 2.89
N GLY A 88 27.91 2.79 3.68
CA GLY A 88 28.99 1.81 3.63
C GLY A 88 28.63 0.58 2.81
N ALA A 89 28.65 -0.58 3.46
CA ALA A 89 28.34 -1.86 2.82
C ALA A 89 26.83 -2.08 2.57
N ASN A 90 25.98 -1.25 3.19
CA ASN A 90 24.53 -1.34 3.17
C ASN A 90 24.03 -2.77 3.45
N THR A 91 24.49 -3.32 4.57
CA THR A 91 24.18 -4.71 4.96
C THR A 91 22.69 -4.92 5.21
N ALA A 92 22.00 -3.88 5.69
CA ALA A 92 20.55 -3.86 5.87
C ALA A 92 19.79 -3.46 4.59
N ARG A 93 20.49 -3.24 3.47
CA ARG A 93 19.92 -2.85 2.17
C ARG A 93 18.91 -1.71 2.28
N VAL A 94 19.19 -0.73 3.12
CA VAL A 94 18.36 0.45 3.35
C VAL A 94 18.30 1.28 2.07
N GLN A 95 17.09 1.63 1.65
CA GLN A 95 16.82 2.62 0.61
C GLN A 95 16.61 4.00 1.22
N TYR A 96 15.80 4.08 2.27
CA TYR A 96 15.62 5.27 3.09
C TYR A 96 15.06 4.90 4.48
N VAL A 97 15.13 5.85 5.41
CA VAL A 97 14.55 5.76 6.75
C VAL A 97 13.60 6.92 6.96
N LEU A 98 12.35 6.66 7.36
CA LEU A 98 11.41 7.68 7.82
C LEU A 98 11.52 7.81 9.34
N SER A 99 11.73 9.03 9.82
CA SER A 99 11.72 9.39 11.24
C SER A 99 11.43 10.88 11.39
N GLY A 100 11.14 11.34 12.62
CA GLY A 100 10.93 12.75 12.91
C GLY A 100 9.84 13.38 12.03
N GLN A 101 10.13 14.55 11.45
CA GLN A 101 9.14 15.28 10.64
C GLN A 101 8.70 14.50 9.39
N ALA A 102 9.61 13.82 8.69
CA ALA A 102 9.27 13.05 7.49
C ALA A 102 8.30 11.89 7.78
N LEU A 103 8.31 11.36 9.01
CA LEU A 103 7.34 10.40 9.49
C LEU A 103 6.03 11.10 9.91
N ALA A 104 6.12 12.20 10.64
CA ALA A 104 4.97 12.98 11.12
C ALA A 104 4.17 13.66 9.99
N ASP A 105 4.78 13.89 8.82
CA ASP A 105 4.09 14.37 7.62
C ASP A 105 3.16 13.32 7.02
N ARG A 106 3.29 12.06 7.42
CA ARG A 106 2.56 10.90 6.86
C ARG A 106 1.68 10.20 7.88
N PHE A 107 2.08 10.23 9.15
CA PHE A 107 1.43 9.54 10.26
C PHE A 107 1.33 10.47 11.45
N ASN A 108 0.51 10.11 12.44
CA ASN A 108 0.52 10.81 13.73
C ASN A 108 1.93 10.76 14.34
N SER A 109 2.33 11.81 15.05
CA SER A 109 3.66 11.84 15.68
C SER A 109 3.81 10.72 16.72
N PRO A 110 4.93 9.96 16.71
CA PRO A 110 5.19 8.91 17.69
C PRO A 110 5.38 9.43 19.12
N LEU A 111 5.54 10.75 19.29
CA LEU A 111 5.61 11.40 20.60
C LEU A 111 4.23 11.51 21.29
N VAL A 112 3.14 11.36 20.54
CA VAL A 112 1.77 11.51 21.03
C VAL A 112 0.86 10.34 20.68
N ASP A 113 1.24 9.51 19.69
CA ASP A 113 0.51 8.31 19.31
C ASP A 113 1.43 7.07 19.39
N PRO A 114 1.23 6.19 20.39
CA PRO A 114 2.09 5.02 20.58
C PRO A 114 1.93 3.97 19.47
N ARG A 115 0.94 4.11 18.57
CA ARG A 115 0.76 3.23 17.42
C ARG A 115 1.69 3.57 16.26
N THR A 116 2.24 4.78 16.22
CA THR A 116 3.26 5.14 15.23
C THR A 116 4.62 4.65 15.72
N PRO A 117 5.40 3.94 14.89
CA PRO A 117 6.78 3.58 15.25
C PRO A 117 7.66 4.83 15.36
N ASP A 118 8.80 4.71 16.04
CA ASP A 118 9.77 5.81 16.12
C ASP A 118 10.50 6.02 14.79
N LEU A 119 10.69 4.93 14.04
CA LEU A 119 11.25 4.95 12.69
C LEU A 119 10.68 3.83 11.82
N ILE A 120 10.68 4.07 10.51
CA ILE A 120 10.37 3.06 9.49
C ILE A 120 11.55 2.94 8.54
N VAL A 121 12.01 1.71 8.30
CA VAL A 121 13.09 1.41 7.35
C VAL A 121 12.47 0.83 6.09
N GLN A 122 12.65 1.52 4.96
CA GLN A 122 12.33 0.98 3.64
C GLN A 122 13.60 0.37 3.04
N PRO A 123 13.61 -0.92 2.72
CA PRO A 123 14.73 -1.52 2.02
C PRO A 123 14.69 -1.20 0.51
N ILE A 124 15.81 -1.45 -0.17
CA ILE A 124 15.95 -1.40 -1.63
C ILE A 124 14.91 -2.33 -2.26
N PRO A 125 14.16 -1.89 -3.29
CA PRO A 125 13.16 -2.71 -3.95
C PRO A 125 13.63 -4.13 -4.30
N GLY A 126 12.78 -5.10 -3.99
CA GLY A 126 13.07 -6.53 -4.10
C GLY A 126 13.74 -7.16 -2.88
N THR A 127 13.97 -6.40 -1.82
CA THR A 127 14.48 -6.94 -0.56
C THR A 127 13.34 -7.16 0.42
N ILE A 128 13.38 -8.28 1.15
CA ILE A 128 12.52 -8.53 2.31
C ILE A 128 13.38 -8.84 3.54
N TYR A 129 13.01 -8.26 4.68
CA TYR A 129 13.54 -8.50 6.01
C TYR A 129 12.98 -9.80 6.59
N SER A 130 13.36 -10.91 5.95
CA SER A 130 12.89 -12.23 6.37
C SER A 130 13.99 -13.28 6.38
N GLY A 131 14.01 -14.10 7.43
CA GLY A 131 14.81 -15.32 7.50
C GLY A 131 14.14 -16.54 6.84
N SER A 132 12.91 -16.40 6.34
CA SER A 132 12.16 -17.53 5.79
C SER A 132 12.71 -18.00 4.44
N VAL A 133 12.96 -19.30 4.32
CA VAL A 133 13.33 -19.91 3.04
C VAL A 133 12.15 -19.97 2.07
N ALA A 134 10.92 -20.04 2.58
CA ALA A 134 9.71 -20.22 1.77
C ALA A 134 9.12 -18.91 1.23
N LYS A 135 9.37 -17.78 1.90
CA LYS A 135 8.88 -16.48 1.45
C LYS A 135 9.59 -16.07 0.16
N VAL A 136 8.80 -15.62 -0.81
CA VAL A 136 9.26 -15.19 -2.15
C VAL A 136 8.77 -13.80 -2.55
N ALA A 137 7.78 -13.27 -1.83
CA ALA A 137 7.32 -11.90 -1.88
C ALA A 137 6.66 -11.58 -0.53
N GLU A 138 6.57 -10.30 -0.21
CA GLU A 138 5.87 -9.74 0.94
C GLU A 138 5.04 -8.52 0.51
N HIS A 139 4.36 -7.89 1.45
CA HIS A 139 3.64 -6.66 1.21
C HIS A 139 3.54 -5.82 2.48
N GLY A 140 3.05 -4.59 2.34
CA GLY A 140 2.81 -3.69 3.47
C GLY A 140 3.84 -2.56 3.58
N GLY A 141 4.78 -2.50 2.65
CA GLY A 141 5.68 -1.38 2.44
C GLY A 141 5.14 -0.33 1.48
N PHE A 142 6.04 0.55 1.05
CA PHE A 142 5.73 1.73 0.25
C PHE A 142 6.24 1.60 -1.19
N SER A 143 6.66 0.42 -1.62
CA SER A 143 7.19 0.23 -2.97
C SER A 143 6.05 0.33 -4.01
N THR A 144 6.42 0.60 -5.26
CA THR A 144 5.46 0.58 -6.37
C THR A 144 4.80 -0.79 -6.52
N ASP A 145 5.57 -1.87 -6.30
CA ASP A 145 5.08 -3.25 -6.41
C ASP A 145 4.01 -3.55 -5.33
N ASP A 146 4.03 -2.85 -4.19
CA ASP A 146 3.03 -2.98 -3.12
C ASP A 146 1.83 -2.05 -3.28
N THR A 147 2.05 -0.85 -3.78
CA THR A 147 1.06 0.23 -3.73
C THR A 147 0.34 0.46 -5.06
N HIS A 148 0.94 0.06 -6.18
CA HIS A 148 0.39 0.28 -7.52
C HIS A 148 -0.48 -0.91 -7.96
N VAL A 149 -1.74 -0.90 -7.52
CA VAL A 149 -2.72 -1.94 -7.82
C VAL A 149 -3.59 -1.58 -9.02
N ALA A 150 -4.11 -2.60 -9.70
CA ALA A 150 -5.09 -2.40 -10.76
C ALA A 150 -6.37 -1.77 -10.19
N LEU A 151 -6.99 -0.87 -10.96
CA LEU A 151 -8.31 -0.33 -10.68
C LEU A 151 -9.11 -0.33 -11.99
N ILE A 152 -10.21 -1.08 -12.00
CA ILE A 152 -11.09 -1.22 -13.15
C ILE A 152 -12.49 -0.84 -12.71
N VAL A 153 -13.14 0.05 -13.47
CA VAL A 153 -14.50 0.50 -13.21
C VAL A 153 -15.37 0.20 -14.43
N VAL A 154 -16.50 -0.45 -14.19
CA VAL A 154 -17.41 -0.90 -15.24
C VAL A 154 -18.86 -0.65 -14.87
N ASN A 155 -19.51 0.19 -15.65
CA ASN A 155 -20.95 0.28 -15.63
C ASN A 155 -21.54 -0.96 -16.34
N GLY A 156 -22.26 -1.81 -15.59
CA GLY A 156 -22.76 -3.08 -16.10
C GLY A 156 -23.80 -2.96 -17.22
N ALA A 157 -24.44 -1.80 -17.42
CA ALA A 157 -25.29 -1.54 -18.58
C ALA A 157 -24.50 -1.63 -19.90
N ARG A 158 -23.19 -1.35 -19.87
CA ARG A 158 -22.30 -1.51 -21.03
C ARG A 158 -21.98 -2.97 -21.34
N LEU A 159 -22.34 -3.89 -20.46
CA LEU A 159 -22.08 -5.33 -20.61
C LEU A 159 -23.29 -6.16 -21.08
N THR A 160 -24.47 -5.55 -21.23
CA THR A 160 -25.69 -6.30 -21.59
C THR A 160 -25.82 -6.59 -23.09
N GLY A 161 -25.10 -5.87 -23.95
CA GLY A 161 -25.26 -5.87 -25.42
C GLY A 161 -24.74 -7.07 -26.21
N GLY A 162 -24.28 -8.16 -25.55
CA GLY A 162 -23.94 -9.44 -26.18
C GLY A 162 -22.75 -9.46 -27.16
N SER A 163 -22.33 -8.31 -27.67
CA SER A 163 -21.16 -8.10 -28.49
C SER A 163 -20.20 -7.20 -27.74
N HIS A 164 -19.29 -7.79 -26.98
CA HIS A 164 -18.01 -7.14 -26.69
C HIS A 164 -17.17 -7.22 -27.97
N VAL A 165 -17.62 -6.55 -29.02
CA VAL A 165 -16.82 -6.34 -30.23
C VAL A 165 -15.56 -5.62 -29.78
N ASN A 166 -14.43 -6.33 -29.85
CA ASN A 166 -13.06 -5.83 -29.77
C ASN A 166 -12.90 -4.33 -29.42
N GLY A 167 -12.66 -4.00 -28.15
CA GLY A 167 -12.22 -2.68 -27.69
C GLY A 167 -13.35 -1.63 -27.53
N GLY A 168 -13.38 -0.78 -26.52
CA GLY A 168 -12.38 -0.48 -25.52
C GLY A 168 -13.04 0.01 -24.24
N GLY A 169 -12.57 -0.52 -23.11
CA GLY A 169 -12.45 0.34 -21.95
C GLY A 169 -11.49 1.47 -22.33
N ASN A 170 -11.78 2.69 -21.93
CA ASN A 170 -10.81 3.77 -22.06
C ASN A 170 -9.77 3.55 -20.95
N VAL A 171 -8.49 3.64 -21.30
CA VAL A 171 -7.47 3.88 -20.28
C VAL A 171 -7.64 5.32 -19.83
N VAL A 172 -7.79 5.50 -18.53
CA VAL A 172 -7.81 6.81 -17.91
C VAL A 172 -6.46 6.97 -17.23
N ASP A 173 -5.61 7.83 -17.79
CA ASP A 173 -4.24 8.05 -17.30
C ASP A 173 -4.18 9.02 -16.11
N ASP A 174 -5.34 9.52 -15.65
CA ASP A 174 -5.43 10.35 -14.44
C ASP A 174 -4.89 9.59 -13.23
N ARG A 175 -4.09 10.27 -12.42
CA ARG A 175 -3.57 9.70 -11.19
C ARG A 175 -4.70 9.54 -10.18
N VAL A 176 -4.89 8.31 -9.69
CA VAL A 176 -5.91 7.96 -8.71
C VAL A 176 -5.32 7.22 -7.51
N THR A 177 -6.04 7.24 -6.38
CA THR A 177 -5.71 6.48 -5.16
C THR A 177 -6.86 5.56 -4.78
N THR A 178 -6.57 4.51 -4.00
CA THR A 178 -7.59 3.57 -3.50
C THR A 178 -8.55 4.23 -2.50
N GLU A 179 -8.17 5.36 -1.89
CA GLU A 179 -9.04 6.15 -1.00
C GLU A 179 -10.29 6.66 -1.73
N GLN A 180 -10.20 6.88 -3.05
CA GLN A 180 -11.30 7.37 -3.87
C GLN A 180 -12.40 6.31 -4.09
N VAL A 181 -12.12 5.03 -3.85
CA VAL A 181 -13.06 3.93 -4.10
C VAL A 181 -14.30 4.07 -3.22
N ALA A 182 -14.12 4.31 -1.91
CA ALA A 182 -15.24 4.40 -0.98
C ALA A 182 -16.20 5.55 -1.34
N LEU A 183 -15.66 6.72 -1.69
CA LEU A 183 -16.45 7.87 -2.12
C LEU A 183 -17.20 7.59 -3.40
N THR A 184 -16.54 6.92 -4.35
CA THR A 184 -17.14 6.57 -5.64
C THR A 184 -18.30 5.60 -5.46
N VAL A 185 -18.18 4.62 -4.54
CA VAL A 185 -19.28 3.73 -4.18
C VAL A 185 -20.46 4.50 -3.58
N LEU A 186 -20.21 5.45 -2.67
CA LEU A 186 -21.29 6.29 -2.13
C LEU A 186 -21.98 7.11 -3.21
N ALA A 187 -21.21 7.76 -4.10
CA ALA A 187 -21.76 8.53 -5.21
C ALA A 187 -22.59 7.65 -6.16
N ALA A 188 -22.10 6.46 -6.52
CA ALA A 188 -22.82 5.51 -7.37
C ALA A 188 -24.14 5.02 -6.75
N LEU A 189 -24.23 4.99 -5.41
CA LEU A 189 -25.45 4.66 -4.66
C LEU A 189 -26.38 5.87 -4.45
N GLY A 190 -26.02 7.06 -4.94
CA GLY A 190 -26.76 8.31 -4.71
C GLY A 190 -26.64 8.83 -3.27
N LEU A 191 -25.65 8.36 -2.50
CA LEU A 191 -25.36 8.81 -1.15
C LEU A 191 -24.37 9.97 -1.17
N ASN A 192 -24.49 10.91 -0.22
CA ASN A 192 -23.59 12.06 -0.12
C ASN A 192 -22.23 11.64 0.48
N PRO A 193 -21.11 11.67 -0.28
CA PRO A 193 -19.79 11.30 0.21
C PRO A 193 -19.25 12.25 1.29
N GLY A 194 -19.68 13.51 1.29
CA GLY A 194 -19.28 14.52 2.29
C GLY A 194 -19.77 14.23 3.71
N LYS A 195 -20.54 13.16 3.92
CA LYS A 195 -20.89 12.65 5.26
C LYS A 195 -19.76 11.82 5.90
N LEU A 196 -18.73 11.44 5.15
CA LEU A 196 -17.57 10.76 5.70
C LEU A 196 -16.56 11.76 6.28
N ASP A 197 -16.08 11.50 7.50
CA ASP A 197 -15.06 12.34 8.14
C ASP A 197 -13.77 12.38 7.32
N ALA A 198 -13.33 11.23 6.82
CA ALA A 198 -12.15 11.12 5.96
C ALA A 198 -12.23 12.07 4.75
N VAL A 199 -13.37 12.15 4.08
CA VAL A 199 -13.57 13.05 2.92
C VAL A 199 -13.44 14.51 3.30
N ARG A 200 -13.95 14.89 4.47
CA ARG A 200 -13.90 16.28 4.95
C ARG A 200 -12.50 16.68 5.39
N ILE A 201 -11.73 15.74 5.93
CA ILE A 201 -10.38 15.96 6.46
C ILE A 201 -9.33 15.90 5.34
N GLU A 202 -9.43 14.89 4.47
CA GLU A 202 -8.43 14.57 3.43
C GLU A 202 -8.74 15.21 2.08
N HIS A 203 -9.95 15.78 1.92
CA HIS A 203 -10.42 16.40 0.68
C HIS A 203 -10.43 15.46 -0.54
N THR A 204 -10.50 14.16 -0.29
CA THR A 204 -10.55 13.09 -1.30
C THR A 204 -11.71 13.32 -2.27
N GLN A 205 -11.45 13.10 -3.57
CA GLN A 205 -12.44 13.24 -4.63
C GLN A 205 -12.89 11.86 -5.12
N VAL A 206 -14.09 11.77 -5.70
CA VAL A 206 -14.50 10.55 -6.41
C VAL A 206 -13.58 10.28 -7.61
N LEU A 207 -13.63 9.05 -8.14
CA LEU A 207 -12.86 8.69 -9.32
C LEU A 207 -13.27 9.55 -10.54
N PRO A 208 -12.34 9.79 -11.48
CA PRO A 208 -12.65 10.47 -12.73
C PRO A 208 -13.87 9.86 -13.43
N GLY A 209 -14.78 10.72 -13.89
CA GLY A 209 -16.04 10.31 -14.52
C GLY A 209 -17.21 10.10 -13.56
N PHE A 210 -17.04 10.25 -12.24
CA PHE A 210 -18.10 10.16 -11.23
C PHE A 210 -18.46 11.48 -10.56
N ASN A 211 -17.85 12.60 -10.98
CA ASN A 211 -18.26 13.94 -10.57
C ASN A 211 -19.55 14.32 -11.32
N SER A 212 -20.69 14.24 -10.64
CA SER A 212 -22.01 14.73 -11.11
C SER A 212 -22.46 15.94 -10.31
#